data_AF-A0A2J4RFQ4-F1
#
_entry.id   AF-A0A2J4RFQ4-F1
#
_cell.length_a   1.000
_cell.length_b   1.000
_cell.length_c   1.000
_cell.angle_alpha   90.00
_cell.angle_beta   90.00
_cell.angle_gamma   90.00
#
_symmetry.space_group_name_H-M   'P 1'
#
loop_
_entity.id
_entity.type
_entity.pdbx_description
1 polymer ?
#
loop_
_entity_poly.entity_id
_entity_poly.type
_entity_poly.pdbx_seq_one_letter_code
_entity_poly.pdbx_strand_id
1 'polypeptide(L)' 'MAFRDQPLGELALTIPRASALFRQYDMDYCCGGKQTLERAA' A
#
# COMPACT_ATOMS: atom_id res chain seq x y z
N MET A 1 3.02 14.59 5.79
CA MET A 1 3.29 13.14 5.75
C MET A 1 3.55 12.74 4.31
N ALA A 2 4.57 11.93 4.04
CA ALA A 2 4.78 11.37 2.71
C ALA A 2 4.00 10.05 2.56
N PHE A 3 3.66 9.64 1.34
CA PHE A 3 2.99 8.36 1.10
C PHE A 3 3.81 7.15 1.59
N ARG A 4 5.13 7.31 1.69
CA ARG A 4 6.06 6.28 2.19
C ARG A 4 5.80 5.87 3.63
N ASP A 5 5.36 6.82 4.46
CA ASP A 5 5.08 6.61 5.88
C ASP A 5 3.67 6.03 6.13
N GLN A 6 2.84 5.96 5.08
CA GLN A 6 1.45 5.51 5.19
C GLN A 6 1.34 4.00 5.03
N PRO A 7 0.43 3.35 5.77
CA PRO A 7 0.17 1.93 5.62
C PRO A 7 -0.42 1.62 4.23
N LEU A 8 0.01 0.52 3.62
CA LEU A 8 -0.47 0.06 2.32
C LEU A 8 -1.99 -0.07 2.27
N GLY A 9 -2.61 -0.52 3.36
CA GLY A 9 -4.06 -0.67 3.46
C GLY A 9 -4.79 0.67 3.40
N GLU A 10 -4.25 1.70 4.03
CA GLU A 10 -4.81 3.06 3.97
C GLU A 10 -4.67 3.65 2.57
N LEU A 11 -3.51 3.48 1.94
CA LEU A 11 -3.29 3.88 0.55
C LEU A 11 -4.23 3.17 -0.42
N ALA A 12 -4.49 1.86 -0.21
CA ALA A 12 -5.39 1.07 -1.05
C ALA A 12 -6.85 1.53 -0.95
N LEU A 13 -7.26 2.10 0.19
CA LEU A 13 -8.61 2.60 0.44
C LEU A 13 -8.79 4.06 -0.01
N THR A 14 -7.76 4.88 0.16
CA THR A 14 -7.82 6.33 -0.10
C THR A 14 -7.54 6.69 -1.55
N ILE A 15 -6.71 5.91 -2.24
CA ILE A 15 -6.30 6.18 -3.62
C ILE A 15 -7.00 5.19 -4.56
N PRO A 16 -7.90 5.66 -5.44
CA PRO A 16 -8.51 4.80 -6.45
C PRO A 16 -7.44 4.09 -7.27
N ARG A 17 -7.60 2.77 -7.44
CA ARG A 17 -6.69 1.88 -8.17
C ARG A 17 -5.30 1.66 -7.55
N ALA A 18 -5.01 2.15 -6.34
CA ALA A 18 -3.74 1.81 -5.68
C ALA A 18 -3.58 0.30 -5.45
N SER A 19 -4.67 -0.41 -5.14
CA SER A 19 -4.68 -1.89 -5.07
C SER A 19 -4.22 -2.58 -6.36
N ALA A 20 -4.52 -2.01 -7.54
CA ALA A 20 -4.06 -2.54 -8.82
C ALA A 20 -2.56 -2.29 -9.05
N LEU A 21 -2.01 -1.19 -8.52
CA LEU A 21 -0.57 -0.94 -8.52
C LEU A 21 0.15 -1.89 -7.57
N PHE A 22 -0.37 -2.08 -6.36
CA PHE A 22 0.20 -3.00 -5.38
C PHE A 22 0.22 -4.45 -5.89
N ARG A 23 -0.81 -4.89 -6.61
CA ARG A 23 -0.81 -6.19 -7.29
C ARG A 23 0.25 -6.32 -8.38
N GLN A 24 0.60 -5.26 -9.08
CA GLN A 24 1.65 -5.33 -10.12
C GLN A 24 3.05 -5.51 -9.52
N TYR A 25 3.24 -5.07 -8.28
CA TYR A 25 4.50 -5.21 -7.54
C TYR A 25 4.46 -6.32 -6.48
N ASP A 26 3.45 -7.20 -6.52
CA ASP A 26 3.26 -8.27 -5.52
C ASP A 26 3.27 -7.79 -4.06
N MET A 27 2.87 -6.54 -3.82
CA MET A 27 2.81 -5.97 -2.47
C MET A 27 1.54 -6.45 -1.75
N ASP A 28 1.70 -7.06 -0.57
CA ASP A 28 0.58 -7.50 0.25
C ASP A 28 -0.09 -6.33 0.99
N TYR A 29 -1.03 -5.69 0.30
CA TYR A 29 -1.88 -4.64 0.85
C TYR A 29 -3.12 -5.19 1.61
N CYS A 30 -3.41 -6.49 1.50
CA CYS A 30 -4.63 -7.11 2.02
C CYS A 30 -4.43 -7.69 3.43
N CYS A 31 -3.47 -8.58 3.61
CA CYS A 31 -3.11 -9.15 4.91
C CYS A 31 -1.98 -8.35 5.57
N GLY A 32 -1.03 -7.90 4.76
CA GLY A 32 0.11 -7.06 5.15
C GLY A 32 -0.20 -5.57 5.23
N GLY A 33 -1.43 -5.12 5.03
CA GLY A 33 -1.79 -3.70 4.86
C GLY A 33 -1.41 -2.74 6.02
N LYS A 34 -1.01 -3.26 7.19
CA LYS A 34 -0.46 -2.48 8.32
C LYS A 34 0.98 -2.02 8.09
N GLN A 35 1.71 -2.64 7.16
CA GLN A 35 3.06 -2.23 6.80
C GLN A 35 3.02 -0.93 5.99
N THR A 36 4.02 -0.07 6.21
CA THR A 36 4.17 1.16 5.44
C THR A 36 4.58 0.86 4.01
N LEU A 37 4.27 1.76 3.08
CA LEU A 37 4.72 1.66 1.69
C LEU A 37 6.25 1.54 1.59
N GLU A 38 6.99 2.26 2.45
CA GLU A 38 8.45 2.16 2.51
C GLU A 38 8.94 0.74 2.84
N ARG A 39 8.24 0.01 3.70
CA ARG A 39 8.66 -1.32 4.15
C ARG A 39 8.33 -2.43 3.14
N ALA A 40 7.35 -2.19 2.28
CA ALA A 40 6.89 -3.17 1.28
C ALA A 40 7.50 -2.98 -0.11
N ALA A 41 8.06 -1.79 -0.39
CA ALA A 41 8.81 -1.49 -1.61
C ALA A 41 10.23 -2.06 -1.53
#